data_AF-A0A3A3GNM6-F1
#
_entry.id   AF-A0A3A3GNM6-F1
#
_cell.length_a   1.000
_cell.length_b   1.000
_cell.length_c   1.000
_cell.angle_alpha   90.00
_cell.angle_beta   90.00
_cell.angle_gamma   90.00
#
_symmetry.space_group_name_H-M   'P 1'
#
loop_
_entity.id
_entity.type
_entity.pdbx_description
1 polymer ?
#
loop_
_entity_poly.entity_id
_entity_poly.type
_entity_poly.pdbx_seq_one_letter_code
_entity_poly.pdbx_strand_id
1 'polypeptide(L)'
;MSRIVKSVEETLRQLMRTTGPYLQWALAARKKYIDLRLGQDQEVRRIYIRAADKVAREIRLMKRQGYGNQMNVRYLTALELSLRQNSITEALQGIVSSSIEKAVEAGTSYSYEVTLSQISKTKLAKEPVKRAFFRANTQAVEACWARTQGGLHLSDRLWKHGEKARSAMTEIIQDAVATGEDPVETARALEKYVRRGKKTLAYEYPNMMERMGSRIPQDISYEALRLVRTETAAAFGEGTIAAAKVSPSYTGMKWLLSNNSDPCHVCKRFAEADHGLGRGVWPPGKEPPMPAHPNCMCTLVSVHEDTDTFIDRLNAWTKNPASQPELEKWYQEVYSKAA
;
A
#
# COMPACT_ATOMS: atom_id res chain seq x y z
N MET A 1 6.65 12.10 24.04
CA MET A 1 5.30 12.58 23.67
C MET A 1 5.27 13.94 22.96
N SER A 2 6.08 14.95 23.31
CA SER A 2 5.94 16.31 22.75
C SER A 2 6.31 16.49 21.25
N ARG A 3 7.26 15.71 20.70
CA ARG A 3 7.65 15.82 19.27
C ARG A 3 6.64 15.21 18.30
N ILE A 4 6.00 14.09 18.67
CA ILE A 4 5.01 13.40 17.83
C ILE A 4 3.75 14.25 17.72
N VAL A 5 3.26 14.78 18.84
CA VAL A 5 2.08 15.67 18.89
C VAL A 5 2.31 16.92 18.02
N LYS A 6 3.48 17.56 18.14
CA LYS A 6 3.86 18.69 17.29
C LYS A 6 3.88 18.35 15.78
N SER A 7 4.29 17.14 15.39
CA SER A 7 4.31 16.73 13.98
C SER A 7 2.91 16.45 13.41
N VAL A 8 2.00 15.93 14.23
CA VAL A 8 0.61 15.66 13.83
C VAL A 8 -0.16 16.97 13.69
N GLU A 9 0.01 17.90 14.63
CA GLU A 9 -0.55 19.26 14.54
C GLU A 9 -0.07 19.98 13.28
N GLU A 10 1.22 19.89 12.96
CA GLU A 10 1.77 20.52 11.75
C GLU A 10 1.18 19.89 10.47
N THR A 11 1.06 18.56 10.43
CA THR A 11 0.42 17.87 9.29
C THR A 11 -1.03 18.32 9.12
N LEU A 12 -1.77 18.44 10.23
CA LEU A 12 -3.16 18.92 10.20
C LEU A 12 -3.25 20.36 9.73
N ARG A 13 -2.39 21.26 10.23
CA ARG A 13 -2.34 22.66 9.77
C ARG A 13 -2.03 22.78 8.29
N GLN A 14 -1.10 21.97 7.77
CA GLN A 14 -0.80 21.95 6.34
C GLN A 14 -1.99 21.44 5.53
N LEU A 15 -2.66 20.40 5.99
CA LEU A 15 -3.88 19.90 5.35
C LEU A 15 -4.97 20.98 5.34
N MET A 16 -5.25 21.62 6.48
CA MET A 16 -6.20 22.73 6.61
C MET A 16 -5.91 23.86 5.63
N ARG A 17 -4.66 24.30 5.53
CA ARG A 17 -4.25 25.35 4.58
C ARG A 17 -4.40 24.92 3.12
N THR A 18 -4.14 23.65 2.83
CA THR A 18 -4.18 23.11 1.46
C THR A 18 -5.61 22.90 0.97
N THR A 19 -6.49 22.40 1.83
CA THR A 19 -7.82 21.94 1.43
C THR A 19 -8.93 22.94 1.78
N GLY A 20 -8.63 23.93 2.62
CA GLY A 20 -9.57 24.98 3.05
C GLY A 20 -10.94 24.41 3.47
N PRO A 21 -12.05 24.83 2.81
CA PRO A 21 -13.40 24.40 3.17
C PRO A 21 -13.63 22.89 2.98
N TYR A 22 -12.77 22.20 2.23
CA TYR A 22 -12.90 20.78 1.91
C TYR A 22 -12.17 19.85 2.89
N LEU A 23 -11.66 20.39 4.01
CA LEU A 23 -10.90 19.65 5.01
C LEU A 23 -11.58 18.36 5.47
N GLN A 24 -12.88 18.38 5.69
CA GLN A 24 -13.62 17.22 6.18
C GLN A 24 -13.48 16.00 5.26
N TRP A 25 -13.53 16.19 3.94
CA TRP A 25 -13.40 15.09 2.97
C TRP A 25 -11.95 14.63 2.85
N ALA A 26 -11.00 15.56 2.95
CA ALA A 26 -9.58 15.20 2.95
C ALA A 26 -9.20 14.37 4.19
N LEU A 27 -9.76 14.72 5.37
CA LEU A 27 -9.60 13.94 6.60
C LEU A 27 -10.26 12.56 6.48
N ALA A 28 -11.45 12.48 5.89
CA ALA A 28 -12.14 11.22 5.66
C ALA A 28 -11.34 10.28 4.74
N ALA A 29 -10.83 10.79 3.61
CA ALA A 29 -9.97 10.06 2.69
C ALA A 29 -8.67 9.58 3.38
N ARG A 30 -8.03 10.47 4.15
CA ARG A 30 -6.82 10.14 4.92
C ARG A 30 -7.09 9.07 5.97
N LYS A 31 -8.23 9.13 6.67
CA LYS A 31 -8.63 8.12 7.65
C LYS A 31 -8.81 6.76 6.99
N LYS A 32 -9.54 6.68 5.87
CA LYS A 32 -9.70 5.43 5.09
C LYS A 32 -8.35 4.81 4.74
N TYR A 33 -7.40 5.63 4.27
CA TYR A 33 -6.06 5.18 3.91
C TYR A 33 -5.24 4.69 5.12
N ILE A 34 -5.26 5.40 6.25
CA ILE A 34 -4.55 4.99 7.47
C ILE A 34 -5.13 3.67 8.03
N ASP A 35 -6.45 3.54 8.09
CA ASP A 35 -7.12 2.35 8.60
C ASP A 35 -6.76 1.11 7.76
N LEU A 36 -6.74 1.25 6.43
CA LEU A 36 -6.28 0.20 5.51
C LEU A 36 -4.85 -0.25 5.85
N ARG A 37 -3.94 0.69 6.04
CA ARG A 37 -2.51 0.42 6.31
C ARG A 37 -2.30 -0.31 7.63
N LEU A 38 -3.06 0.07 8.67
CA LEU A 38 -2.95 -0.55 9.99
C LEU A 38 -3.40 -2.02 9.97
N GLY A 39 -4.48 -2.35 9.25
CA GLY A 39 -4.96 -3.73 9.12
C GLY A 39 -4.06 -4.60 8.25
N GLN A 40 -3.60 -4.06 7.13
CA GLN A 40 -2.84 -4.78 6.11
C GLN A 40 -1.56 -5.45 6.66
N ASP A 41 -0.79 -4.73 7.48
CA ASP A 41 0.46 -5.27 8.05
C ASP A 41 0.22 -6.51 8.91
N GLN A 42 -0.86 -6.51 9.69
CA GLN A 42 -1.22 -7.64 10.54
C GLN A 42 -1.71 -8.83 9.71
N GLU A 43 -2.45 -8.59 8.64
CA GLU A 43 -2.91 -9.63 7.72
C GLU A 43 -1.76 -10.34 7.01
N VAL A 44 -0.79 -9.58 6.49
CA VAL A 44 0.41 -10.14 5.86
C VAL A 44 1.17 -11.01 6.84
N ARG A 45 1.44 -10.53 8.06
CA ARG A 45 2.11 -11.34 9.10
C ARG A 45 1.34 -12.62 9.42
N ARG A 46 0.02 -12.55 9.50
CA ARG A 46 -0.84 -13.72 9.75
C ARG A 46 -0.73 -14.79 8.66
N ILE A 47 -0.48 -14.43 7.40
CA ILE A 47 -0.23 -15.42 6.33
C ILE A 47 0.98 -16.28 6.66
N TYR A 48 2.10 -15.64 6.98
CA TYR A 48 3.35 -16.34 7.28
C TYR A 48 3.22 -17.19 8.54
N ILE A 49 2.59 -16.64 9.59
CA ILE A 49 2.33 -17.36 10.84
C ILE A 49 1.48 -18.62 10.57
N ARG A 50 0.38 -18.49 9.82
CA ARG A 50 -0.47 -19.65 9.49
C ARG A 50 0.28 -20.73 8.71
N ALA A 51 1.13 -20.33 7.77
CA ALA A 51 1.94 -21.26 6.99
C ALA A 51 2.94 -22.02 7.87
N ALA A 52 3.67 -21.31 8.74
CA ALA A 52 4.58 -21.94 9.70
C ALA A 52 3.85 -22.83 10.71
N ASP A 53 2.71 -22.39 11.23
CA ASP A 53 1.92 -23.16 12.19
C ASP A 53 1.36 -24.45 11.56
N LYS A 54 1.01 -24.43 10.28
CA LYS A 54 0.61 -25.63 9.53
C LYS A 54 1.75 -26.65 9.53
N VAL A 55 2.94 -26.23 9.10
CA VAL A 55 4.15 -27.08 9.06
C VAL A 55 4.51 -27.59 10.47
N ALA A 56 4.47 -26.73 11.48
CA ALA A 56 4.76 -27.08 12.87
C ALA A 56 3.76 -28.12 13.43
N ARG A 57 2.47 -28.02 13.09
CA ARG A 57 1.47 -29.04 13.44
C ARG A 57 1.72 -30.36 12.74
N GLU A 58 2.11 -30.35 11.48
CA GLU A 58 2.43 -31.55 10.71
C GLU A 58 3.65 -32.28 11.29
N ILE A 59 4.72 -31.56 11.65
CA ILE A 59 5.88 -32.12 12.35
C ILE A 59 5.46 -32.86 13.63
N ARG A 60 4.63 -32.23 14.48
CA ARG A 60 4.15 -32.85 15.72
C ARG A 60 3.22 -34.03 15.46
N LEU A 61 2.42 -34.00 14.40
CA LEU A 61 1.56 -35.12 14.01
C LEU A 61 2.40 -36.32 13.56
N MET A 62 3.39 -36.10 12.70
CA MET A 62 4.29 -37.17 12.24
C MET A 62 5.05 -37.83 13.40
N LYS A 63 5.47 -37.05 14.41
CA LYS A 63 6.05 -37.63 15.65
C LYS A 63 5.08 -38.59 16.33
N ARG A 64 3.81 -38.21 16.47
CA ARG A 64 2.76 -39.08 17.03
C ARG A 64 2.46 -40.31 16.16
N GLN A 65 2.69 -40.21 14.85
CA GLN A 65 2.50 -41.31 13.89
C GLN A 65 3.72 -42.23 13.79
N GLY A 66 4.75 -42.07 14.62
CA GLY A 66 5.90 -42.97 14.66
C GLY A 66 6.94 -42.71 13.56
N TYR A 67 7.08 -41.47 13.09
CA TYR A 67 8.15 -41.09 12.15
C TYR A 67 9.55 -41.07 12.79
N GLY A 68 9.65 -41.28 14.11
CA GLY A 68 10.89 -41.30 14.88
C GLY A 68 10.95 -40.17 15.90
N ASN A 69 11.76 -40.35 16.95
CA ASN A 69 11.94 -39.34 18.01
C ASN A 69 12.90 -38.21 17.62
N GLN A 70 13.59 -38.36 16.50
CA GLN A 70 14.50 -37.35 15.94
C GLN A 70 14.04 -37.01 14.52
N MET A 71 14.24 -35.75 14.14
CA MET A 71 14.06 -35.30 12.76
C MET A 71 14.95 -36.13 11.84
N ASN A 72 14.37 -36.60 10.73
CA ASN A 72 15.04 -37.47 9.77
C ASN A 72 14.43 -37.29 8.37
N VAL A 73 14.99 -37.97 7.37
CA VAL A 73 14.58 -37.85 5.97
C VAL A 73 13.09 -38.11 5.76
N ARG A 74 12.45 -39.00 6.53
CA ARG A 74 11.00 -39.28 6.40
C ARG A 74 10.16 -38.05 6.71
N TYR A 75 10.55 -37.25 7.70
CA TYR A 75 9.89 -35.97 7.99
C TYR A 75 10.06 -34.98 6.83
N LEU A 76 11.29 -34.84 6.31
CA LEU A 76 11.58 -33.92 5.21
C LEU A 76 10.75 -34.26 3.97
N THR A 77 10.78 -35.53 3.54
CA THR A 77 10.03 -36.01 2.37
C THR A 77 8.52 -35.80 2.53
N ALA A 78 7.96 -36.09 3.69
CA ALA A 78 6.54 -35.89 3.95
C ALA A 78 6.12 -34.41 3.94
N LEU A 79 7.02 -33.50 4.35
CA LEU A 79 6.76 -32.06 4.39
C LEU A 79 6.93 -31.36 3.03
N GLU A 80 7.60 -31.99 2.05
CA GLU A 80 7.89 -31.36 0.75
C GLU A 80 6.62 -30.81 0.09
N LEU A 81 5.55 -31.61 0.07
CA LEU A 81 4.29 -31.20 -0.55
C LEU A 81 3.66 -30.02 0.18
N SER A 82 3.60 -30.07 1.52
CA SER A 82 3.04 -28.99 2.34
C SER A 82 3.82 -27.69 2.24
N LEU A 83 5.15 -27.77 2.11
CA LEU A 83 6.03 -26.62 1.90
C LEU A 83 5.86 -26.02 0.50
N ARG A 84 5.68 -26.86 -0.53
CA ARG A 84 5.44 -26.43 -1.93
C ARG A 84 4.05 -25.83 -2.12
N GLN A 85 3.03 -26.42 -1.52
CA GLN A 85 1.63 -25.96 -1.60
C GLN A 85 1.30 -24.96 -0.48
N ASN A 86 2.29 -24.26 0.07
CA ASN A 86 1.96 -23.24 1.06
C ASN A 86 1.19 -22.11 0.37
N SER A 87 0.02 -21.75 0.93
CA SER A 87 -0.89 -20.79 0.30
C SER A 87 -0.43 -19.34 0.46
N ILE A 88 0.88 -19.10 0.61
CA ILE A 88 1.43 -17.79 0.92
C ILE A 88 1.25 -16.87 -0.28
N THR A 89 1.60 -17.33 -1.48
CA THR A 89 1.51 -16.51 -2.70
C THR A 89 0.07 -16.12 -2.99
N GLU A 90 -0.86 -17.09 -2.97
CA GLU A 90 -2.28 -16.86 -3.24
C GLU A 90 -2.90 -15.96 -2.17
N ALA A 91 -2.57 -16.18 -0.89
CA ALA A 91 -3.09 -15.33 0.19
C ALA A 91 -2.52 -13.90 0.10
N LEU A 92 -1.25 -13.74 -0.27
CA LEU A 92 -0.64 -12.42 -0.49
C LEU A 92 -1.30 -11.71 -1.67
N GLN A 93 -1.55 -12.42 -2.77
CA GLN A 93 -2.26 -11.88 -3.92
C GLN A 93 -3.64 -11.37 -3.52
N GLY A 94 -4.41 -12.16 -2.76
CA GLY A 94 -5.73 -11.73 -2.26
C GLY A 94 -5.68 -10.45 -1.41
N ILE A 95 -4.74 -10.34 -0.46
CA ILE A 95 -4.56 -9.12 0.34
C ILE A 95 -4.19 -7.94 -0.55
N VAL A 96 -3.23 -8.11 -1.45
CA VAL A 96 -2.72 -7.03 -2.29
C VAL A 96 -3.80 -6.53 -3.23
N SER A 97 -4.58 -7.42 -3.86
CA SER A 97 -5.71 -7.02 -4.70
C SER A 97 -6.71 -6.16 -3.94
N SER A 98 -7.20 -6.66 -2.79
CA SER A 98 -8.15 -5.90 -1.97
C SER A 98 -7.57 -4.56 -1.49
N SER A 99 -6.26 -4.52 -1.23
CA SER A 99 -5.61 -3.31 -0.74
C SER A 99 -5.40 -2.27 -1.83
N ILE A 100 -5.11 -2.68 -3.07
CA ILE A 100 -5.00 -1.78 -4.21
C ILE A 100 -6.36 -1.11 -4.46
N GLU A 101 -7.44 -1.89 -4.52
CA GLU A 101 -8.80 -1.37 -4.71
C GLU A 101 -9.18 -0.35 -3.63
N LYS A 102 -9.02 -0.71 -2.35
CA LYS A 102 -9.31 0.18 -1.22
C LYS A 102 -8.41 1.41 -1.18
N ALA A 103 -7.14 1.28 -1.58
CA ALA A 103 -6.22 2.41 -1.62
C ALA A 103 -6.58 3.39 -2.74
N VAL A 104 -6.93 2.90 -3.93
CA VAL A 104 -7.44 3.72 -5.03
C VAL A 104 -8.72 4.43 -4.58
N GLU A 105 -9.70 3.72 -4.02
CA GLU A 105 -10.95 4.31 -3.52
C GLU A 105 -10.68 5.41 -2.48
N ALA A 106 -9.77 5.16 -1.53
CA ALA A 106 -9.38 6.16 -0.55
C ALA A 106 -8.73 7.38 -1.23
N GLY A 107 -7.83 7.16 -2.19
CA GLY A 107 -7.16 8.21 -2.96
C GLY A 107 -8.12 9.06 -3.79
N THR A 108 -9.16 8.46 -4.35
CA THR A 108 -10.12 9.11 -5.25
C THR A 108 -11.22 9.86 -4.50
N SER A 109 -11.56 9.38 -3.31
CA SER A 109 -12.71 9.87 -2.52
C SER A 109 -12.70 11.37 -2.27
N TYR A 110 -11.54 11.97 -2.01
CA TYR A 110 -11.46 13.40 -1.72
C TYR A 110 -11.91 14.28 -2.90
N SER A 111 -11.27 14.14 -4.07
CA SER A 111 -11.64 14.91 -5.27
C SER A 111 -13.04 14.58 -5.77
N TYR A 112 -13.52 13.35 -5.54
CA TYR A 112 -14.89 12.95 -5.85
C TYR A 112 -15.92 13.77 -5.05
N GLU A 113 -15.76 13.84 -3.72
CA GLU A 113 -16.66 14.60 -2.86
C GLU A 113 -16.60 16.10 -3.15
N VAL A 114 -15.40 16.65 -3.39
CA VAL A 114 -15.24 18.06 -3.81
C VAL A 114 -16.00 18.34 -5.10
N THR A 115 -15.78 17.53 -6.12
CA THR A 115 -16.39 17.74 -7.44
C THR A 115 -17.89 17.58 -7.37
N LEU A 116 -18.39 16.56 -6.67
CA LEU A 116 -19.83 16.37 -6.49
C LEU A 116 -20.47 17.52 -5.72
N SER A 117 -19.82 18.03 -4.67
CA SER A 117 -20.34 19.18 -3.92
C SER A 117 -20.44 20.42 -4.80
N GLN A 118 -19.41 20.70 -5.58
CA GLN A 118 -19.39 21.82 -6.53
C GLN A 118 -20.48 21.67 -7.60
N ILE A 119 -20.57 20.51 -8.26
CA ILE A 119 -21.56 20.23 -9.31
C ILE A 119 -22.99 20.23 -8.77
N SER A 120 -23.19 19.84 -7.52
CA SER A 120 -24.51 19.87 -6.86
C SER A 120 -25.09 21.27 -6.72
N LYS A 121 -24.26 22.33 -6.82
CA LYS A 121 -24.69 23.73 -6.79
C LYS A 121 -25.05 24.27 -8.19
N THR A 122 -25.10 23.41 -9.20
CA THR A 122 -25.25 23.76 -10.61
C THR A 122 -26.45 23.05 -11.23
N LYS A 123 -26.78 23.35 -12.49
CA LYS A 123 -27.80 22.63 -13.27
C LYS A 123 -27.26 21.37 -13.96
N LEU A 124 -25.96 21.07 -13.86
CA LEU A 124 -25.35 19.89 -14.46
C LEU A 124 -25.81 18.63 -13.71
N ALA A 125 -26.02 17.55 -14.46
CA ALA A 125 -26.30 16.24 -13.89
C ALA A 125 -25.06 15.70 -13.16
N LYS A 126 -25.28 15.03 -12.04
CA LYS A 126 -24.21 14.41 -11.25
C LYS A 126 -23.72 13.09 -11.87
N GLU A 127 -24.54 12.48 -12.71
CA GLU A 127 -24.37 11.11 -13.18
C GLU A 127 -23.17 10.94 -14.12
N PRO A 128 -22.92 11.87 -15.07
CA PRO A 128 -21.69 11.87 -15.84
C PRO A 128 -20.44 11.98 -14.96
N VAL A 129 -20.47 12.81 -13.90
CA VAL A 129 -19.37 12.95 -12.95
C VAL A 129 -19.12 11.63 -12.21
N LYS A 130 -20.17 11.00 -11.68
CA LYS A 130 -20.04 9.68 -11.02
C LYS A 130 -19.42 8.64 -11.94
N ARG A 131 -19.83 8.60 -13.22
CA ARG A 131 -19.26 7.67 -14.21
C ARG A 131 -17.81 8.00 -14.56
N ALA A 132 -17.44 9.29 -14.66
CA ALA A 132 -16.06 9.70 -14.89
C ALA A 132 -15.13 9.25 -13.74
N PHE A 133 -15.54 9.45 -12.49
CA PHE A 133 -14.78 8.98 -11.33
C PHE A 133 -14.72 7.46 -11.25
N PHE A 134 -15.81 6.74 -11.54
CA PHE A 134 -15.78 5.28 -11.61
C PHE A 134 -14.77 4.78 -12.63
N ARG A 135 -14.74 5.37 -13.84
CA ARG A 135 -13.74 5.04 -14.87
C ARG A 135 -12.32 5.37 -14.42
N ALA A 136 -12.10 6.50 -13.76
CA ALA A 136 -10.79 6.89 -13.22
C ALA A 136 -10.30 5.88 -12.16
N ASN A 137 -11.19 5.39 -11.29
CA ASN A 137 -10.86 4.36 -10.31
C ASN A 137 -10.45 3.05 -10.98
N THR A 138 -11.22 2.58 -11.97
CA THR A 138 -10.89 1.36 -12.72
C THR A 138 -9.53 1.48 -13.39
N GLN A 139 -9.27 2.60 -14.08
CA GLN A 139 -8.00 2.85 -14.75
C GLN A 139 -6.82 2.90 -13.76
N ALA A 140 -7.02 3.50 -12.58
CA ALA A 140 -5.99 3.53 -11.54
C ALA A 140 -5.66 2.13 -10.99
N VAL A 141 -6.67 1.28 -10.81
CA VAL A 141 -6.47 -0.13 -10.41
C VAL A 141 -5.75 -0.89 -11.52
N GLU A 142 -6.18 -0.76 -12.78
CA GLU A 142 -5.54 -1.40 -13.93
C GLU A 142 -4.07 -0.98 -14.09
N ALA A 143 -3.78 0.32 -13.97
CA ALA A 143 -2.43 0.86 -14.02
C ALA A 143 -1.54 0.26 -12.91
N CYS A 144 -2.09 0.05 -11.71
CA CYS A 144 -1.36 -0.60 -10.63
C CYS A 144 -0.94 -2.03 -10.97
N TRP A 145 -1.78 -2.79 -11.68
CA TRP A 145 -1.49 -4.17 -12.10
C TRP A 145 -0.59 -4.25 -13.33
N ALA A 146 -0.76 -3.32 -14.27
CA ALA A 146 0.03 -3.27 -15.50
C ALA A 146 1.50 -2.87 -15.27
N ARG A 147 1.79 -2.15 -14.18
CA ARG A 147 3.15 -1.68 -13.91
C ARG A 147 4.15 -2.82 -13.77
N THR A 148 5.38 -2.56 -14.21
CA THR A 148 6.53 -3.41 -13.92
C THR A 148 7.55 -2.67 -13.05
N GLN A 149 8.28 -3.41 -12.22
CA GLN A 149 9.44 -2.90 -11.50
C GLN A 149 10.63 -3.81 -11.70
N GLY A 150 11.71 -3.28 -12.30
CA GLY A 150 12.87 -4.08 -12.68
C GLY A 150 12.53 -5.21 -13.66
N GLY A 151 11.57 -4.97 -14.55
CA GLY A 151 11.10 -5.96 -15.54
C GLY A 151 10.11 -7.01 -15.01
N LEU A 152 9.66 -6.90 -13.76
CA LEU A 152 8.75 -7.88 -13.13
C LEU A 152 7.38 -7.29 -12.86
N HIS A 153 6.33 -8.08 -13.11
CA HIS A 153 4.98 -7.75 -12.69
C HIS A 153 4.81 -7.94 -11.17
N LEU A 154 3.70 -7.43 -10.64
CA LEU A 154 3.36 -7.58 -9.22
C LEU A 154 3.21 -9.06 -8.83
N SER A 155 2.59 -9.89 -9.68
CA SER A 155 2.47 -11.34 -9.48
C SER A 155 3.83 -12.01 -9.29
N ASP A 156 4.80 -11.69 -10.14
CA ASP A 156 6.15 -12.27 -10.08
C ASP A 156 6.86 -11.88 -8.79
N ARG A 157 6.70 -10.62 -8.37
CA ARG A 157 7.28 -10.11 -7.12
C ARG A 157 6.65 -10.80 -5.91
N LEU A 158 5.34 -11.03 -5.90
CA LEU A 158 4.65 -11.75 -4.83
C LEU A 158 5.08 -13.22 -4.76
N TRP A 159 5.18 -13.88 -5.91
CA TRP A 159 5.63 -15.27 -6.00
C TRP A 159 7.03 -15.46 -5.39
N LYS A 160 7.98 -14.55 -5.68
CA LYS A 160 9.32 -14.56 -5.08
C LYS A 160 9.29 -14.50 -3.55
N HIS A 161 8.29 -13.85 -2.94
CA HIS A 161 8.18 -13.81 -1.48
C HIS A 161 7.66 -15.13 -0.91
N GLY A 162 6.71 -15.79 -1.58
CA GLY A 162 6.30 -17.15 -1.23
C GLY A 162 7.45 -18.16 -1.31
N GLU A 163 8.27 -18.08 -2.36
CA GLU A 163 9.46 -18.92 -2.50
C GLU A 163 10.50 -18.70 -1.42
N LYS A 164 10.79 -17.44 -1.08
CA LYS A 164 11.72 -17.11 0.01
C LYS A 164 11.22 -17.63 1.34
N ALA A 165 9.91 -17.53 1.58
CA ALA A 165 9.30 -18.07 2.79
C ALA A 165 9.48 -19.58 2.86
N ARG A 166 9.12 -20.29 1.78
CA ARG A 166 9.30 -21.74 1.65
C ARG A 166 10.76 -22.14 1.91
N SER A 167 11.70 -21.47 1.24
CA SER A 167 13.13 -21.77 1.35
C SER A 167 13.62 -21.60 2.79
N ALA A 168 13.24 -20.52 3.47
CA ALA A 168 13.63 -20.31 4.86
C ALA A 168 13.04 -21.37 5.83
N MET A 169 11.80 -21.83 5.60
CA MET A 169 11.22 -22.92 6.39
C MET A 169 11.93 -24.26 6.10
N THR A 170 12.25 -24.53 4.84
CA THR A 170 13.00 -25.74 4.42
C THR A 170 14.38 -25.78 5.06
N GLU A 171 15.10 -24.67 5.13
CA GLU A 171 16.43 -24.59 5.76
C GLU A 171 16.39 -24.97 7.25
N ILE A 172 15.40 -24.50 8.01
CA ILE A 172 15.23 -24.87 9.44
C ILE A 172 14.99 -26.38 9.58
N ILE A 173 14.17 -26.96 8.70
CA ILE A 173 13.85 -28.40 8.73
C ILE A 173 15.07 -29.24 8.32
N GLN A 174 15.80 -28.82 7.29
CA GLN A 174 17.00 -29.53 6.82
C GLN A 174 18.12 -29.51 7.86
N ASP A 175 18.34 -28.39 8.54
CA ASP A 175 19.30 -28.32 9.65
C ASP A 175 18.91 -29.28 10.78
N ALA A 176 17.63 -29.27 11.17
CA ALA A 176 17.11 -30.18 12.19
C ALA A 176 17.24 -31.67 11.82
N VAL A 177 17.02 -32.01 10.54
CA VAL A 177 17.23 -33.37 10.01
C VAL A 177 18.71 -33.74 10.01
N ALA A 178 19.60 -32.82 9.66
CA ALA A 178 21.04 -33.07 9.64
C ALA A 178 21.59 -33.30 11.06
N THR A 179 21.00 -32.68 12.09
CA THR A 179 21.47 -32.80 13.48
C THR A 179 20.67 -33.80 14.32
N GLY A 180 19.61 -34.40 13.77
CA GLY A 180 18.73 -35.30 14.53
C GLY A 180 17.99 -34.61 15.67
N GLU A 181 17.60 -33.34 15.48
CA GLU A 181 16.92 -32.51 16.48
C GLU A 181 15.56 -33.10 16.90
N ASP A 182 15.04 -32.74 18.08
CA ASP A 182 13.70 -33.15 18.47
C ASP A 182 12.62 -32.49 17.57
N PRO A 183 11.63 -33.25 17.05
CA PRO A 183 10.60 -32.69 16.19
C PRO A 183 9.73 -31.61 16.86
N VAL A 184 9.48 -31.71 18.17
CA VAL A 184 8.67 -30.71 18.90
C VAL A 184 9.47 -29.41 19.06
N GLU A 185 10.77 -29.52 19.34
CA GLU A 185 11.66 -28.35 19.38
C GLU A 185 11.83 -27.71 18.01
N THR A 186 11.95 -28.51 16.94
CA THR A 186 11.98 -28.01 15.56
C THR A 186 10.71 -27.22 15.22
N ALA A 187 9.54 -27.75 15.60
CA ALA A 187 8.26 -27.07 15.42
C ALA A 187 8.20 -25.75 16.21
N ARG A 188 8.72 -25.71 17.44
CA ARG A 188 8.80 -24.49 18.26
C ARG A 188 9.76 -23.45 17.68
N ALA A 189 10.92 -23.88 17.17
CA ALA A 189 11.90 -23.00 16.54
C ALA A 189 11.29 -22.31 15.31
N LEU A 190 10.61 -23.06 14.45
CA LEU A 190 9.89 -22.53 13.28
C LEU A 190 8.83 -21.49 13.68
N GLU A 191 7.99 -21.80 14.68
CA GLU A 191 6.95 -20.91 15.17
C GLU A 191 7.51 -19.60 15.73
N LYS A 192 8.60 -19.69 16.50
CA LYS A 192 9.30 -18.53 17.09
C LYS A 192 9.95 -17.67 16.02
N TYR A 193 10.60 -18.28 15.04
CA TYR A 193 11.24 -17.58 13.93
C TYR A 193 10.26 -16.69 13.19
N VAL A 194 9.10 -17.23 12.79
CA VAL A 194 8.11 -16.48 12.03
C VAL A 194 7.45 -15.38 12.87
N ARG A 195 7.33 -15.57 14.19
CA ARG A 195 6.70 -14.58 15.09
C ARG A 195 7.63 -13.47 15.54
N ARG A 196 8.92 -13.76 15.73
CA ARG A 196 9.88 -12.87 16.40
C ARG A 196 11.13 -12.57 15.59
N GLY A 197 11.30 -13.22 14.44
CA GLY A 197 12.46 -13.07 13.56
C GLY A 197 13.71 -13.78 14.07
N LYS A 198 14.79 -13.61 13.31
CA LYS A 198 16.08 -14.29 13.48
C LYS A 198 16.80 -13.95 14.79
N LYS A 199 16.61 -12.73 15.33
CA LYS A 199 17.26 -12.32 16.59
C LYS A 199 16.87 -13.21 17.76
N THR A 200 15.62 -13.63 17.83
CA THR A 200 15.17 -14.55 18.89
C THR A 200 15.74 -15.94 18.71
N LEU A 201 15.81 -16.45 17.46
CA LEU A 201 16.50 -17.71 17.20
C LEU A 201 17.99 -17.66 17.60
N ALA A 202 18.67 -16.55 17.34
CA ALA A 202 20.09 -16.41 17.69
C ALA A 202 20.33 -16.47 19.20
N TYR A 203 19.37 -16.01 20.01
CA TYR A 203 19.44 -16.11 21.46
C TYR A 203 19.06 -17.50 21.97
N GLU A 204 17.97 -18.08 21.48
CA GLU A 204 17.41 -19.33 22.02
C GLU A 204 17.98 -20.61 21.39
N TYR A 205 18.52 -20.52 20.18
CA TYR A 205 19.07 -21.64 19.39
C TYR A 205 20.42 -21.25 18.74
N PRO A 206 21.44 -20.86 19.54
CA PRO A 206 22.70 -20.31 19.01
C PRO A 206 23.45 -21.27 18.08
N ASN A 207 23.49 -22.56 18.41
CA ASN A 207 24.19 -23.58 17.59
C ASN A 207 23.51 -23.79 16.22
N MET A 208 22.18 -23.76 16.17
CA MET A 208 21.42 -23.77 14.91
C MET A 208 21.77 -22.53 14.08
N MET A 209 21.82 -21.36 14.73
CA MET A 209 22.11 -20.10 14.05
C MET A 209 23.54 -19.97 13.55
N GLU A 210 24.52 -20.53 14.25
CA GLU A 210 25.91 -20.62 13.79
C GLU A 210 26.01 -21.42 12.48
N ARG A 211 25.33 -22.57 12.42
CA ARG A 211 25.26 -23.38 11.19
C ARG A 211 24.51 -22.65 10.08
N MET A 212 23.33 -22.10 10.39
CA MET A 212 22.43 -21.49 9.40
C MET A 212 22.94 -20.16 8.86
N GLY A 213 23.68 -19.37 9.65
CA GLY A 213 24.32 -18.15 9.20
C GLY A 213 23.35 -17.21 8.47
N SER A 214 23.68 -16.82 7.24
CA SER A 214 22.89 -15.92 6.38
C SER A 214 21.81 -16.63 5.54
N ARG A 215 21.64 -17.96 5.65
CA ARG A 215 20.68 -18.75 4.85
C ARG A 215 19.22 -18.37 5.10
N ILE A 216 18.91 -17.83 6.28
CA ILE A 216 17.59 -17.29 6.61
C ILE A 216 17.59 -15.76 6.80
N PRO A 217 16.53 -15.07 6.32
CA PRO A 217 16.38 -13.62 6.50
C PRO A 217 16.15 -13.23 7.97
N GLN A 218 16.30 -11.93 8.27
CA GLN A 218 16.07 -11.41 9.63
C GLN A 218 14.60 -11.50 10.05
N ASP A 219 13.68 -11.21 9.13
CA ASP A 219 12.24 -11.38 9.27
C ASP A 219 11.71 -11.88 7.92
N ILE A 220 11.13 -13.08 7.93
CA ILE A 220 10.63 -13.76 6.73
C ILE A 220 9.49 -13.00 6.05
N SER A 221 8.75 -12.18 6.80
CA SER A 221 7.58 -11.44 6.32
C SER A 221 7.90 -10.00 5.91
N TYR A 222 9.04 -9.45 6.34
CA TYR A 222 9.34 -8.02 6.18
C TYR A 222 9.41 -7.57 4.73
N GLU A 223 10.03 -8.35 3.85
CA GLU A 223 10.12 -7.98 2.42
C GLU A 223 8.75 -8.00 1.74
N ALA A 224 7.85 -8.93 2.12
CA ALA A 224 6.48 -8.91 1.64
C ALA A 224 5.70 -7.71 2.19
N LEU A 225 5.86 -7.38 3.48
CA LEU A 225 5.30 -6.16 4.06
C LEU A 225 5.77 -4.92 3.30
N ARG A 226 7.07 -4.84 2.98
CA ARG A 226 7.64 -3.73 2.22
C ARG A 226 7.04 -3.62 0.82
N LEU A 227 6.90 -4.74 0.10
CA LEU A 227 6.25 -4.77 -1.21
C LEU A 227 4.81 -4.28 -1.09
N VAL A 228 4.02 -4.94 -0.25
CA VAL A 228 2.60 -4.65 -0.01
C VAL A 228 2.41 -3.17 0.33
N ARG A 229 3.19 -2.62 1.26
CA ARG A 229 3.15 -1.19 1.60
C ARG A 229 3.51 -0.28 0.42
N THR A 230 4.46 -0.67 -0.40
CA THR A 230 4.88 0.13 -1.56
C THR A 230 3.77 0.15 -2.61
N GLU A 231 3.14 -1.00 -2.87
CA GLU A 231 2.04 -1.11 -3.83
C GLU A 231 0.79 -0.38 -3.37
N THR A 232 0.42 -0.49 -2.08
CA THR A 232 -0.69 0.26 -1.48
C THR A 232 -0.49 1.78 -1.58
N ALA A 233 0.72 2.26 -1.34
CA ALA A 233 1.02 3.69 -1.44
C ALA A 233 0.94 4.18 -2.90
N ALA A 234 1.38 3.36 -3.84
CA ALA A 234 1.27 3.67 -5.26
C ALA A 234 -0.19 3.70 -5.70
N ALA A 235 -1.00 2.74 -5.28
CA ALA A 235 -2.43 2.68 -5.58
C ALA A 235 -3.19 3.90 -5.04
N PHE A 236 -2.87 4.33 -3.81
CA PHE A 236 -3.41 5.57 -3.27
C PHE A 236 -3.02 6.78 -4.11
N GLY A 237 -1.74 6.90 -4.46
CA GLY A 237 -1.23 7.99 -5.29
C GLY A 237 -1.87 8.04 -6.69
N GLU A 238 -1.94 6.90 -7.36
CA GLU A 238 -2.57 6.77 -8.68
C GLU A 238 -4.04 7.16 -8.62
N GLY A 239 -4.77 6.67 -7.62
CA GLY A 239 -6.16 7.06 -7.38
C GLY A 239 -6.32 8.57 -7.17
N THR A 240 -5.47 9.18 -6.34
CA THR A 240 -5.50 10.64 -6.10
C THR A 240 -5.22 11.45 -7.36
N ILE A 241 -4.23 11.05 -8.17
CA ILE A 241 -3.89 11.75 -9.42
C ILE A 241 -5.00 11.55 -10.46
N ALA A 242 -5.50 10.33 -10.64
CA ALA A 242 -6.56 10.03 -11.60
C ALA A 242 -7.85 10.80 -11.27
N ALA A 243 -8.22 10.85 -9.99
CA ALA A 243 -9.38 11.60 -9.50
C ALA A 243 -9.20 13.11 -9.68
N ALA A 244 -8.00 13.64 -9.42
CA ALA A 244 -7.70 15.04 -9.62
C ALA A 244 -7.83 15.46 -11.10
N LYS A 245 -7.35 14.63 -12.04
CA LYS A 245 -7.41 14.92 -13.49
C LYS A 245 -8.84 15.01 -14.04
N VAL A 246 -9.81 14.36 -13.42
CA VAL A 246 -11.23 14.43 -13.82
C VAL A 246 -12.02 15.51 -13.08
N SER A 247 -11.39 16.21 -12.13
CA SER A 247 -11.98 17.33 -11.40
C SER A 247 -11.75 18.67 -12.12
N PRO A 248 -12.81 19.41 -12.50
CA PRO A 248 -12.67 20.67 -13.21
C PRO A 248 -12.09 21.81 -12.33
N SER A 249 -12.13 21.66 -11.01
CA SER A 249 -11.59 22.61 -10.04
C SER A 249 -10.15 22.32 -9.61
N TYR A 250 -9.50 21.29 -10.16
CA TYR A 250 -8.15 20.90 -9.77
C TYR A 250 -7.09 21.91 -10.24
N THR A 251 -6.27 22.40 -9.31
CA THR A 251 -5.26 23.44 -9.58
C THR A 251 -3.82 23.03 -9.27
N GLY A 252 -3.62 21.92 -8.53
CA GLY A 252 -2.27 21.41 -8.25
C GLY A 252 -2.27 20.28 -7.24
N MET A 253 -1.17 19.52 -7.14
CA MET A 253 -1.01 18.40 -6.21
C MET A 253 -0.08 18.76 -5.06
N LYS A 254 -0.57 18.72 -3.84
CA LYS A 254 0.24 18.90 -2.63
C LYS A 254 0.91 17.58 -2.24
N TRP A 255 2.24 17.61 -2.08
CA TRP A 255 2.98 16.56 -1.38
C TRP A 255 2.94 16.82 0.14
N LEU A 256 2.26 15.94 0.89
CA LEU A 256 2.24 15.99 2.34
C LEU A 256 3.20 14.95 2.93
N LEU A 257 4.16 15.43 3.71
CA LEU A 257 5.08 14.57 4.44
C LEU A 257 4.33 13.68 5.44
N SER A 258 4.88 12.50 5.69
CA SER A 258 4.48 11.71 6.84
C SER A 258 4.90 12.40 8.13
N ASN A 259 4.35 11.94 9.26
CA ASN A 259 4.74 12.37 10.59
C ASN A 259 6.12 11.83 11.04
N ASN A 260 6.96 11.39 10.10
CA ASN A 260 8.31 10.95 10.42
C ASN A 260 9.16 12.16 10.83
N SER A 261 9.86 12.04 11.95
CA SER A 261 10.73 13.09 12.47
C SER A 261 11.94 13.38 11.58
N ASP A 262 12.35 12.42 10.76
CA ASP A 262 13.39 12.61 9.74
C ASP A 262 12.97 12.03 8.39
N PRO A 263 12.21 12.79 7.58
CA PRO A 263 11.85 12.37 6.23
C PRO A 263 13.10 12.27 5.35
N CYS A 264 13.12 11.33 4.41
CA CYS A 264 14.24 11.19 3.49
C CYS A 264 14.39 12.42 2.58
N HIS A 265 15.59 12.60 2.01
CA HIS A 265 15.91 13.75 1.16
C HIS A 265 14.97 13.91 -0.06
N VAL A 266 14.54 12.80 -0.67
CA VAL A 266 13.59 12.83 -1.81
C VAL A 266 12.24 13.41 -1.39
N CYS A 267 11.69 12.91 -0.28
CA CYS A 267 10.41 13.40 0.25
C CYS A 267 10.49 14.86 0.70
N LYS A 268 11.61 15.27 1.34
CA LYS A 268 11.86 16.66 1.69
C LYS A 268 11.86 17.53 0.43
N ARG A 269 12.63 17.16 -0.59
CA ARG A 269 12.66 17.87 -1.88
C ARG A 269 11.26 18.05 -2.49
N PHE A 270 10.41 17.03 -2.48
CA PHE A 270 9.04 17.15 -2.99
C PHE A 270 8.15 18.05 -2.15
N ALA A 271 8.31 18.03 -0.83
CA ALA A 271 7.57 18.90 0.08
C ALA A 271 8.04 20.36 0.02
N GLU A 272 9.27 20.60 -0.44
CA GLU A 272 9.94 21.90 -0.47
C GLU A 272 9.90 22.60 -1.83
N ALA A 273 9.68 21.86 -2.91
CA ALA A 273 9.56 22.41 -4.26
C ALA A 273 8.48 23.49 -4.33
N ASP A 274 8.80 24.66 -4.88
CA ASP A 274 7.83 25.72 -5.10
C ASP A 274 7.75 26.04 -6.59
N HIS A 275 6.56 25.89 -7.15
CA HIS A 275 6.25 26.14 -8.56
C HIS A 275 5.40 27.40 -8.74
N GLY A 276 5.35 28.29 -7.74
CA GLY A 276 4.49 29.47 -7.71
C GLY A 276 3.05 29.18 -7.26
N LEU A 277 2.76 27.94 -6.87
CA LEU A 277 1.47 27.48 -6.33
C LEU A 277 1.51 27.28 -4.80
N GLY A 278 2.64 27.66 -4.17
CA GLY A 278 2.95 27.42 -2.77
C GLY A 278 3.87 26.22 -2.59
N ARG A 279 4.73 26.30 -1.57
CA ARG A 279 5.69 25.26 -1.20
C ARG A 279 5.05 23.87 -1.17
N GLY A 280 5.61 22.91 -1.87
CA GLY A 280 5.17 21.51 -1.98
C GLY A 280 3.94 21.29 -2.87
N VAL A 281 3.44 22.31 -3.57
CA VAL A 281 2.33 22.21 -4.53
C VAL A 281 2.88 22.12 -5.95
N TRP A 282 2.54 21.03 -6.62
CA TRP A 282 2.98 20.72 -7.98
C TRP A 282 1.89 21.05 -8.99
N PRO A 283 2.22 21.65 -10.14
CA PRO A 283 1.21 21.98 -11.14
C PRO A 283 0.65 20.71 -11.80
N PRO A 284 -0.60 20.77 -12.33
CA PRO A 284 -1.20 19.67 -13.07
C PRO A 284 -0.28 19.14 -14.18
N GLY A 285 -0.16 17.83 -14.30
CA GLY A 285 0.72 17.16 -15.27
C GLY A 285 2.20 17.10 -14.88
N LYS A 286 2.59 17.70 -13.74
CA LYS A 286 3.93 17.56 -13.15
C LYS A 286 3.87 16.99 -11.74
N GLU A 287 2.82 16.26 -11.40
CA GLU A 287 2.65 15.68 -10.08
C GLU A 287 3.84 14.75 -9.74
N PRO A 288 4.33 14.78 -8.50
CA PRO A 288 5.45 13.93 -8.10
C PRO A 288 4.99 12.46 -8.05
N PRO A 289 5.87 11.51 -8.39
CA PRO A 289 5.53 10.09 -8.34
C PRO A 289 5.29 9.65 -6.89
N MET A 290 4.20 8.90 -6.68
CA MET A 290 3.87 8.29 -5.40
C MET A 290 3.87 6.76 -5.56
N PRO A 291 4.59 6.01 -4.70
CA PRO A 291 5.46 6.48 -3.64
C PRO A 291 6.81 6.98 -4.18
N ALA A 292 7.43 7.92 -3.46
CA ALA A 292 8.78 8.40 -3.78
C ALA A 292 9.86 7.34 -3.54
N HIS A 293 9.59 6.37 -2.66
CA HIS A 293 10.52 5.30 -2.30
C HIS A 293 9.77 4.13 -1.65
N PRO A 294 10.40 2.94 -1.53
CA PRO A 294 9.80 1.84 -0.79
C PRO A 294 9.45 2.24 0.65
N ASN A 295 8.34 1.70 1.19
CA ASN A 295 7.80 2.05 2.50
C ASN A 295 7.48 3.55 2.69
N CYS A 296 7.30 4.34 1.62
CA CYS A 296 6.88 5.73 1.77
C CYS A 296 5.53 5.81 2.52
N MET A 297 5.47 6.73 3.48
CA MET A 297 4.29 7.02 4.30
C MET A 297 3.72 8.42 4.01
N CYS A 298 4.33 9.14 3.06
CA CYS A 298 3.83 10.44 2.60
C CYS A 298 2.54 10.23 1.80
N THR A 299 1.79 11.31 1.59
CA THR A 299 0.50 11.27 0.87
C THR A 299 0.39 12.41 -0.11
N LEU A 300 -0.33 12.20 -1.20
CA LEU A 300 -0.78 13.24 -2.11
C LEU A 300 -2.14 13.77 -1.64
N VAL A 301 -2.36 15.07 -1.84
CA VAL A 301 -3.66 15.72 -1.68
C VAL A 301 -3.83 16.72 -2.80
N SER A 302 -4.89 16.61 -3.58
CA SER A 302 -5.23 17.57 -4.61
C SER A 302 -5.58 18.93 -4.00
N VAL A 303 -5.22 19.99 -4.70
CA VAL A 303 -5.61 21.37 -4.42
C VAL A 303 -6.72 21.72 -5.37
N HIS A 304 -7.80 22.28 -4.83
CA HIS A 304 -8.98 22.66 -5.59
C HIS A 304 -9.23 24.16 -5.45
N GLU A 305 -9.79 24.76 -6.49
CA GLU A 305 -10.36 26.11 -6.42
C GLU A 305 -11.37 26.20 -5.28
N ASP A 306 -11.45 27.37 -4.65
CA ASP A 306 -12.54 27.66 -3.73
C ASP A 306 -13.89 27.52 -4.44
N THR A 307 -14.92 27.12 -3.68
CA THR A 307 -16.24 26.79 -4.25
C THR A 307 -16.85 27.98 -4.98
N ASP A 308 -16.73 29.18 -4.44
CA ASP A 308 -17.40 30.35 -5.00
C ASP A 308 -16.67 30.79 -6.28
N THR A 309 -15.33 30.78 -6.26
CA THR A 309 -14.50 31.03 -7.46
C THR A 309 -14.80 30.03 -8.57
N PHE A 310 -14.93 28.75 -8.25
CA PHE A 310 -15.27 27.71 -9.22
C PHE A 310 -16.67 27.92 -9.82
N ILE A 311 -17.66 28.26 -8.98
CA ILE A 311 -19.04 28.50 -9.42
C ILE A 311 -19.12 29.71 -10.34
N ASP A 312 -18.42 30.79 -10.03
CA ASP A 312 -18.38 31.98 -10.88
C ASP A 312 -17.81 31.66 -12.27
N ARG A 313 -16.71 30.89 -12.29
CA ARG A 313 -16.09 30.40 -13.54
C ARG A 313 -17.06 29.54 -14.34
N LEU A 314 -17.75 28.61 -13.68
CA LEU A 314 -18.72 27.73 -14.33
C LEU A 314 -19.96 28.48 -14.85
N ASN A 315 -20.44 29.49 -14.11
CA ASN A 315 -21.53 30.35 -14.55
C ASN A 315 -21.15 31.17 -15.78
N ALA A 316 -19.92 31.69 -15.83
CA ALA A 316 -19.39 32.37 -17.02
C ALA A 316 -19.32 31.41 -18.22
N TRP A 317 -18.78 30.21 -18.02
CA TRP A 317 -18.73 29.15 -19.04
C TRP A 317 -20.13 28.78 -19.56
N THR A 318 -21.11 28.60 -18.68
CA THR A 318 -22.48 28.24 -19.06
C THR A 318 -23.12 29.30 -19.96
N LYS A 319 -22.80 30.58 -19.76
CA LYS A 319 -23.28 31.69 -20.60
C LYS A 319 -22.51 31.79 -21.91
N ASN A 320 -21.21 31.55 -21.87
CA ASN A 320 -20.32 31.58 -23.03
C ASN A 320 -19.19 30.55 -22.84
N PRO A 321 -19.28 29.37 -23.50
CA PRO A 321 -18.28 28.32 -23.35
C PRO A 321 -16.84 28.76 -23.70
N ALA A 322 -16.68 29.68 -24.66
CA ALA A 322 -15.38 30.21 -25.05
C ALA A 322 -14.72 31.08 -23.95
N SER A 323 -15.46 31.52 -22.94
CA SER A 323 -14.93 32.31 -21.83
C SER A 323 -14.04 31.50 -20.88
N GLN A 324 -14.18 30.16 -20.88
CA GLN A 324 -13.44 29.27 -20.00
C GLN A 324 -12.95 28.05 -20.78
N PRO A 325 -11.87 28.20 -21.58
CA PRO A 325 -11.38 27.12 -22.46
C PRO A 325 -11.07 25.81 -21.72
N GLU A 326 -10.54 25.89 -20.49
CA GLU A 326 -10.24 24.71 -19.67
C GLU A 326 -11.51 23.98 -19.17
N LEU A 327 -12.57 24.72 -18.83
CA LEU A 327 -13.86 24.10 -18.48
C LEU A 327 -14.53 23.49 -19.69
N GLU A 328 -14.45 24.15 -20.85
CA GLU A 328 -14.99 23.61 -22.08
C GLU A 328 -14.28 22.32 -22.47
N LYS A 329 -12.95 22.31 -22.39
CA LYS A 329 -12.15 21.10 -22.62
C LYS A 329 -12.55 19.98 -21.66
N TRP A 330 -12.65 20.27 -20.36
CA TRP A 330 -13.11 19.29 -19.37
C TRP A 330 -14.52 18.77 -19.71
N TYR A 331 -15.43 19.66 -20.10
CA TYR A 331 -16.79 19.27 -20.44
C TYR A 331 -16.81 18.31 -21.62
N GLN A 332 -16.08 18.62 -22.70
CA GLN A 332 -16.02 17.77 -23.90
C GLN A 332 -15.27 16.46 -23.66
N GLU A 333 -14.16 16.49 -22.93
CA GLU A 333 -13.26 15.34 -22.80
C GLU A 333 -13.63 14.40 -21.64
N VAL A 334 -14.23 14.93 -20.57
CA VAL A 334 -14.52 14.18 -19.34
C VAL A 334 -16.03 14.05 -19.14
N TYR A 335 -16.74 15.16 -19.04
CA TYR A 335 -18.16 15.15 -18.66
C TYR A 335 -19.05 14.52 -19.74
N SER A 336 -18.99 15.01 -20.99
CA SER A 336 -19.84 14.57 -22.10
C SER A 336 -19.55 13.14 -22.54
N LYS A 337 -18.29 12.70 -22.52
CA LYS A 337 -17.94 11.28 -22.80
C LYS A 337 -18.43 10.33 -21.71
N ALA A 338 -18.66 10.85 -20.51
CA ALA A 338 -19.24 10.09 -19.42
C ALA A 338 -20.76 10.23 -19.36
N ALA A 339 -21.40 11.14 -20.10
CA ALA A 339 -22.85 11.29 -20.16
C ALA A 339 -23.53 10.11 -20.88
#